data_AF-A0A6C0HN67-F1
#
_entry.id   AF-A0A6C0HN67-F1
#
_cell.length_a   1.000
_cell.length_b   1.000
_cell.length_c   1.000
_cell.angle_alpha   90.00
_cell.angle_beta   90.00
_cell.angle_gamma   90.00
#
_symmetry.space_group_name_H-M   'P 1'
#
loop_
_entity.id
_entity.type
_entity.pdbx_description
1 polymer ?
#
loop_
_entity_poly.entity_id
_entity_poly.type
_entity_poly.pdbx_seq_one_letter_code
_entity_poly.pdbx_strand_id
1 'polypeptide(L)'
;MAIHRFKCSPQLNQHIQAFSQIHQYDEPEQLLTQFEEWFQKEPIKSLVEQEQIYLSRHNYDLPIDVKIFKSIKYYYIKKEKENTEETVKDVPKRSMVRVPKEVLSQMVETLDRAFLADPTFKPSRLFDARDYPEDLPLPMLKKAFNNQYYQMKHKKYGLTLDV
;
A
#
# COMPACT_ATOMS: atom_id res chain seq x y z
N MET A 1 15.34 3.36 15.89
CA MET A 1 15.30 3.29 14.42
C MET A 1 13.88 2.95 13.98
N ALA A 2 13.40 3.51 12.87
CA ALA A 2 12.06 3.19 12.36
C ALA A 2 12.09 1.86 11.61
N ILE A 3 11.13 0.96 11.88
CA ILE A 3 10.96 -0.28 11.11
C ILE A 3 10.29 0.08 9.79
N HIS A 4 11.01 -0.13 8.69
CA HIS A 4 10.45 0.04 7.35
C HIS A 4 9.59 -1.17 7.00
N ARG A 5 8.38 -0.94 6.51
CA ARG A 5 7.44 -2.01 6.15
C ARG A 5 8.03 -3.00 5.12
N PHE A 6 8.88 -2.53 4.21
CA PHE A 6 9.31 -3.28 3.03
C PHE A 6 10.82 -3.52 2.92
N LYS A 7 11.57 -3.17 3.97
CA LYS A 7 13.02 -3.35 4.00
C LYS A 7 13.39 -4.22 5.20
N CYS A 8 14.15 -5.28 4.95
CA CYS A 8 14.73 -6.14 5.98
C CYS A 8 16.18 -5.69 6.30
N SER A 9 16.92 -6.47 7.08
CA SER A 9 18.36 -6.34 7.23
C SER A 9 19.09 -6.33 5.87
N PRO A 10 20.27 -5.69 5.78
CA PRO A 10 21.04 -5.63 4.55
C PRO A 10 21.36 -7.00 3.95
N GLN A 11 21.77 -7.99 4.76
CA GLN A 11 22.08 -9.34 4.27
C GLN A 11 20.83 -10.01 3.68
N LEU A 12 19.71 -9.98 4.41
CA LEU A 12 18.47 -10.60 3.95
C LEU A 12 17.93 -9.92 2.67
N ASN A 13 18.03 -8.60 2.57
CA ASN A 13 17.63 -7.89 1.34
C ASN A 13 18.43 -8.31 0.10
N GLN A 14 19.72 -8.61 0.23
CA GLN A 14 20.53 -9.09 -0.91
C GLN A 14 19.97 -10.40 -1.46
N HIS A 15 19.63 -11.33 -0.58
CA HIS A 15 19.00 -12.59 -0.99
C HIS A 15 17.59 -12.40 -1.55
N ILE A 16 16.78 -11.54 -0.94
CA ILE A 16 15.45 -11.17 -1.44
C ILE A 16 15.56 -10.62 -2.88
N GLN A 17 16.51 -9.72 -3.11
CA GLN A 17 16.71 -9.12 -4.44
C GLN A 17 17.16 -10.16 -5.47
N ALA A 18 18.13 -11.02 -5.11
CA ALA A 18 18.58 -12.09 -5.99
C ALA A 18 17.45 -13.07 -6.35
N PHE A 19 16.65 -13.49 -5.37
CA PHE A 19 15.46 -14.32 -5.60
C PHE A 19 14.47 -13.61 -6.54
N SER A 20 14.19 -12.33 -6.26
CA SER A 20 13.22 -11.57 -7.06
C SER A 20 13.64 -11.44 -8.52
N GLN A 21 14.94 -11.27 -8.81
CA GLN A 21 15.45 -11.16 -10.18
C GLN A 21 15.32 -12.47 -10.97
N ILE A 22 15.50 -13.61 -10.31
CA ILE A 22 15.35 -14.93 -10.93
C ILE A 22 13.88 -15.20 -11.25
N HIS A 23 12.99 -14.92 -10.30
CA HIS A 23 11.56 -15.28 -10.38
C HIS A 23 10.67 -14.13 -10.88
N GLN A 24 11.24 -13.06 -11.45
CA GLN A 24 10.47 -11.90 -11.90
C GLN A 24 9.50 -12.24 -13.04
N TYR A 25 9.78 -13.28 -13.81
CA TYR A 25 8.96 -13.72 -14.95
C TYR A 25 8.05 -14.90 -14.61
N ASP A 26 8.09 -15.38 -13.37
CA ASP A 26 7.27 -16.49 -12.92
C ASP A 26 5.81 -16.10 -12.83
N GLU A 27 4.94 -17.06 -13.12
CA GLU A 27 3.51 -16.92 -12.85
C GLU A 27 3.25 -16.87 -11.33
N PRO A 28 2.16 -16.23 -10.88
CA PRO A 28 1.90 -16.04 -9.45
C PRO A 28 1.92 -17.32 -8.60
N GLU A 29 1.43 -18.43 -9.15
CA GLU A 29 1.40 -19.73 -8.47
C GLU A 29 2.79 -20.37 -8.36
N GLN A 30 3.62 -20.19 -9.39
CA GLN A 30 5.01 -20.66 -9.40
C GLN A 30 5.84 -19.84 -8.41
N LEU A 31 5.69 -18.52 -8.42
CA LEU A 31 6.38 -17.62 -7.50
C LEU A 31 6.10 -17.97 -6.03
N LEU A 32 4.85 -18.31 -5.70
CA LEU A 32 4.48 -18.73 -4.34
C LEU A 32 5.18 -20.03 -3.94
N THR A 33 5.11 -21.05 -4.80
CA THR A 33 5.77 -22.34 -4.57
C THR A 33 7.28 -22.18 -4.40
N GLN A 34 7.92 -21.43 -5.29
CA GLN A 34 9.37 -21.17 -5.23
C GLN A 34 9.75 -20.36 -3.98
N PHE A 35 8.90 -19.42 -3.57
CA PHE A 35 9.11 -18.66 -2.35
C PHE A 35 9.07 -19.55 -1.12
N GLU A 36 8.06 -20.43 -1.00
CA GLU A 36 7.94 -21.35 0.13
C GLU A 36 9.17 -22.26 0.27
N GLU A 37 9.67 -22.80 -0.85
CA GLU A 37 10.89 -23.58 -0.85
C GLU A 37 12.14 -22.75 -0.48
N TRP A 38 12.29 -21.58 -1.09
CA TRP A 38 13.43 -20.70 -0.86
C TRP A 38 13.49 -20.21 0.59
N PHE A 39 12.34 -19.91 1.18
CA PHE A 39 12.21 -19.41 2.54
C PHE A 39 12.69 -20.42 3.60
N GLN A 40 12.64 -21.71 3.29
CA GLN A 40 13.08 -22.79 4.19
C GLN A 40 14.54 -23.20 3.99
N LYS A 41 15.22 -22.70 2.95
CA LYS A 41 16.62 -23.06 2.63
C LYS A 41 17.61 -22.24 3.46
N GLU A 42 18.74 -22.85 3.82
CA GLU A 42 19.88 -22.09 4.36
C GLU A 42 20.60 -21.33 3.24
N PRO A 43 21.12 -20.11 3.48
CA PRO A 43 21.18 -19.39 4.76
C PRO A 43 19.93 -18.55 5.09
N ILE A 44 18.87 -18.63 4.28
CA ILE A 44 17.70 -17.74 4.35
C ILE A 44 16.96 -17.93 5.67
N LYS A 45 16.73 -19.18 6.06
CA LYS A 45 16.05 -19.51 7.31
C LYS A 45 16.73 -18.85 8.52
N SER A 46 18.06 -18.99 8.65
CA SER A 46 18.83 -18.34 9.72
C SER A 46 18.71 -16.82 9.71
N LEU A 47 18.77 -16.20 8.53
CA LEU A 47 18.63 -14.74 8.38
C LEU A 47 17.21 -14.25 8.73
N VAL A 48 16.19 -15.01 8.37
CA VAL A 48 14.78 -14.74 8.72
C VAL A 48 14.58 -14.82 10.22
N GLU A 49 15.14 -15.83 10.90
CA GLU A 49 15.05 -15.96 12.35
C GLU A 49 15.69 -14.76 13.08
N GLN A 50 16.86 -14.32 12.63
CA GLN A 50 17.53 -13.11 13.16
C GLN A 50 16.69 -11.86 12.96
N GLU A 51 16.12 -11.69 11.76
CA GLU A 51 15.25 -10.56 11.43
C GLU A 51 13.96 -10.60 12.28
N GLN A 52 13.36 -11.76 12.49
CA GLN A 52 12.18 -11.92 13.32
C GLN A 52 12.44 -11.50 14.78
N ILE A 53 13.60 -11.86 15.33
CA ILE A 53 14.02 -11.42 16.67
C ILE A 53 14.14 -9.88 16.72
N TYR A 54 14.74 -9.27 15.69
CA TYR A 54 14.85 -7.82 15.59
C TYR A 54 13.47 -7.15 15.51
N LEU A 55 12.57 -7.64 14.65
CA LEU A 55 11.22 -7.11 14.47
C LEU A 55 10.39 -7.22 15.75
N SER A 56 10.48 -8.35 16.47
CA SER A 56 9.80 -8.56 17.74
C SER A 56 10.26 -7.56 18.81
N ARG A 57 11.57 -7.30 18.90
CA ARG A 57 12.12 -6.27 19.83
C ARG A 57 11.64 -4.85 19.51
N HIS A 58 11.14 -4.63 18.31
CA HIS A 58 10.65 -3.33 17.83
C HIS A 58 9.13 -3.27 17.67
N ASN A 59 8.37 -4.20 18.29
CA ASN A 59 6.90 -4.24 18.27
C ASN A 59 6.32 -4.18 16.85
N TYR A 60 6.91 -4.94 15.92
CA TYR A 60 6.37 -5.08 14.58
C TYR A 60 5.39 -6.26 14.54
N ASP A 61 4.11 -5.96 14.32
CA ASP A 61 3.00 -6.92 14.48
C ASP A 61 2.77 -7.86 13.30
N LEU A 62 3.37 -7.57 12.13
CA LEU A 62 3.11 -8.37 10.93
C LEU A 62 4.05 -9.57 10.82
N PRO A 63 3.55 -10.71 10.34
CA PRO A 63 4.39 -11.87 10.02
C PRO A 63 5.51 -11.54 9.03
N ILE A 64 6.70 -12.09 9.26
CA ILE A 64 7.91 -11.81 8.47
C ILE A 64 7.84 -12.41 7.05
N ASP A 65 7.21 -13.56 6.88
CA ASP A 65 6.91 -14.16 5.58
C ASP A 65 6.07 -13.21 4.72
N VAL A 66 5.00 -12.64 5.30
CA VAL A 66 4.14 -11.66 4.64
C VAL A 66 4.93 -10.39 4.29
N LYS A 67 5.81 -9.94 5.18
CA LYS A 67 6.71 -8.80 4.95
C LYS A 67 7.62 -9.05 3.74
N ILE A 68 8.29 -10.20 3.72
CA ILE A 68 9.28 -10.56 2.70
C ILE A 68 8.60 -10.80 1.35
N PHE A 69 7.51 -11.56 1.31
CA PHE A 69 6.78 -11.84 0.08
C PHE A 69 6.23 -10.55 -0.55
N LYS A 70 5.74 -9.60 0.27
CA LYS A 70 5.32 -8.27 -0.21
C LYS A 70 6.50 -7.47 -0.75
N SER A 71 7.67 -7.55 -0.15
CA SER A 71 8.89 -6.93 -0.69
C SER A 71 9.24 -7.51 -2.07
N ILE A 72 9.27 -8.83 -2.22
CA ILE A 72 9.53 -9.50 -3.50
C ILE A 72 8.53 -9.04 -4.57
N LYS A 73 7.23 -9.20 -4.30
CA LYS A 73 6.17 -8.96 -5.29
C LYS A 73 6.05 -7.49 -5.70
N TYR A 74 6.04 -6.57 -4.73
CA TYR A 74 5.71 -5.17 -5.00
C TYR A 74 6.94 -4.28 -5.21
N TYR A 75 8.04 -4.55 -4.50
CA TYR A 75 9.21 -3.67 -4.51
C TYR A 75 10.28 -4.09 -5.48
N TYR A 76 10.45 -5.38 -5.70
CA TYR A 76 11.45 -5.89 -6.64
C TYR A 76 10.79 -6.25 -7.96
N ILE A 77 9.87 -7.21 -8.01
CA ILE A 77 9.28 -7.66 -9.29
C ILE A 77 8.45 -6.57 -9.96
N LYS A 78 7.41 -6.05 -9.27
CA LYS A 78 6.50 -5.07 -9.89
C LYS A 78 7.21 -3.76 -10.26
N LYS A 79 8.02 -3.22 -9.33
CA LYS A 79 8.70 -1.95 -9.54
C LYS A 79 9.81 -2.04 -10.58
N GLU A 80 10.56 -3.14 -10.63
CA GLU A 80 11.57 -3.33 -11.68
C GLU A 80 10.92 -3.53 -13.05
N LYS A 81 9.78 -4.22 -13.14
CA LYS A 81 8.98 -4.28 -14.39
C LYS A 81 8.51 -2.90 -14.82
N GLU A 82 7.96 -2.11 -13.91
CA GLU A 82 7.54 -0.73 -14.20
C GLU A 82 8.72 0.13 -14.68
N ASN A 83 9.91 0.00 -14.08
CA ASN A 83 11.11 0.74 -14.48
C ASN A 83 11.73 0.23 -15.80
N THR A 84 11.54 -1.05 -16.15
CA THR A 84 12.11 -1.65 -17.38
C THR A 84 11.18 -1.42 -18.58
N GLU A 85 9.87 -1.37 -18.33
CA GLU A 85 8.85 -1.01 -19.32
C GLU A 85 8.76 0.51 -19.58
N GLU A 86 9.53 1.32 -18.85
CA GLU A 86 9.82 2.73 -19.19
C GLU A 86 10.73 2.85 -20.42
N THR A 87 10.35 2.17 -21.51
CA THR A 87 10.33 2.83 -22.81
C THR A 87 9.47 4.09 -22.67
N VAL A 88 10.11 5.26 -22.69
CA VAL A 88 9.59 6.56 -23.15
C VAL A 88 8.06 6.68 -23.14
N LYS A 89 7.44 6.55 -21.97
CA LYS A 89 6.10 7.10 -21.79
C LYS A 89 6.37 8.55 -21.48
N ASP A 90 6.09 9.40 -22.46
CA ASP A 90 5.91 10.83 -22.28
C ASP A 90 4.76 10.99 -21.27
N VAL A 91 5.07 10.80 -19.98
CA VAL A 91 4.11 10.98 -18.90
C VAL A 91 3.96 12.49 -18.83
N PRO A 92 2.80 13.05 -19.25
CA PRO A 92 2.61 14.48 -19.14
C PRO A 92 2.85 14.83 -17.68
N LYS A 93 3.80 15.75 -17.47
CA LYS A 93 4.18 16.33 -16.18
C LYS A 93 2.89 16.48 -15.36
N ARG A 94 2.73 15.68 -14.29
CA ARG A 94 1.46 15.63 -13.52
C ARG A 94 1.00 17.06 -13.29
N SER A 95 -0.09 17.46 -13.92
CA SER A 95 -0.63 18.79 -13.68
C SER A 95 -0.89 18.87 -12.18
N MET A 96 -0.35 19.90 -11.55
CA MET A 96 -0.37 20.08 -10.10
C MET A 96 -1.77 20.55 -9.65
N VAL A 97 -2.83 20.04 -10.27
CA VAL A 97 -4.21 20.36 -9.92
C VAL A 97 -4.44 19.80 -8.52
N ARG A 98 -4.55 20.72 -7.56
CA ARG A 98 -4.86 20.40 -6.17
C ARG A 98 -6.36 20.60 -5.99
N VAL A 99 -6.99 19.73 -5.21
CA VAL A 99 -8.36 19.97 -4.77
C VAL A 99 -8.34 21.22 -3.87
N PRO A 100 -9.16 22.24 -4.15
CA PRO A 100 -9.26 23.44 -3.31
C PRO A 100 -9.62 23.09 -1.86
N LYS A 101 -9.17 23.92 -0.91
CA LYS A 101 -9.35 23.67 0.53
C LYS A 101 -10.83 23.70 0.91
N GLU A 102 -11.60 24.54 0.24
CA GLU A 102 -13.03 24.73 0.42
C GLU A 102 -13.77 23.45 0.06
N VAL A 103 -13.43 22.86 -1.11
CA VAL A 103 -13.98 21.57 -1.55
C VAL A 103 -13.63 20.47 -0.55
N LEU A 104 -12.37 20.38 -0.11
CA LEU A 104 -11.95 19.40 0.90
C LEU A 104 -12.71 19.55 2.22
N SER A 105 -12.90 20.78 2.70
CA SER A 105 -13.60 21.06 3.95
C SER A 105 -15.07 20.62 3.86
N GLN A 106 -15.73 20.94 2.75
CA GLN A 106 -17.08 20.48 2.49
C GLN A 106 -17.17 18.95 2.36
N MET A 107 -16.15 18.27 1.81
CA MET A 107 -16.13 16.79 1.78
C MET A 107 -16.10 16.21 3.19
N VAL A 108 -15.25 16.75 4.06
CA VAL A 108 -15.14 16.32 5.46
C VAL A 108 -16.45 16.54 6.21
N GLU A 109 -17.07 17.71 6.07
CA GLU A 109 -18.36 17.99 6.73
C GLU A 109 -19.47 17.04 6.29
N THR A 110 -19.57 16.76 4.98
CA THR A 110 -20.58 15.82 4.46
C THR A 110 -20.34 14.41 4.98
N LEU A 111 -19.08 13.97 4.99
CA LEU A 111 -18.68 12.66 5.52
C LEU A 111 -18.96 12.54 7.02
N ASP A 112 -18.68 13.59 7.80
CA ASP A 112 -18.93 13.62 9.24
C ASP A 112 -20.42 13.52 9.54
N ARG A 113 -21.28 14.29 8.85
CA ARG A 113 -22.72 14.22 9.04
C ARG A 113 -23.28 12.85 8.67
N ALA A 114 -22.84 12.28 7.54
CA ALA A 114 -23.27 10.96 7.12
C ALA A 114 -22.82 9.86 8.09
N PHE A 115 -21.59 9.95 8.60
CA PHE A 115 -21.04 8.99 9.56
C PHE A 115 -21.77 9.02 10.91
N LEU A 116 -22.13 10.22 11.39
CA LEU A 116 -22.91 10.37 12.62
C LEU A 116 -24.34 9.86 12.47
N ALA A 117 -24.92 9.94 11.27
CA ALA A 117 -26.27 9.44 10.99
C ALA A 117 -26.29 7.92 10.81
N ASP A 118 -25.32 7.36 10.07
CA ASP A 118 -25.18 5.92 9.82
C ASP A 118 -23.68 5.57 9.68
N PRO A 119 -23.03 4.98 10.69
CA PRO A 119 -21.62 4.60 10.61
C PRO A 119 -21.30 3.53 9.55
N THR A 120 -22.31 2.82 9.04
CA THR A 120 -22.16 1.74 8.06
C THR A 120 -22.34 2.21 6.61
N PHE A 121 -22.56 3.50 6.39
CA PHE A 121 -22.81 4.04 5.06
C PHE A 121 -21.64 3.78 4.08
N LYS A 122 -22.00 3.59 2.81
CA LYS A 122 -21.01 3.41 1.73
C LYS A 122 -20.58 4.78 1.18
N PRO A 123 -19.30 5.19 1.32
CA PRO A 123 -18.85 6.53 0.89
C PRO A 123 -18.98 6.74 -0.62
N SER A 124 -18.91 5.69 -1.44
CA SER A 124 -19.11 5.83 -2.89
C SER A 124 -20.51 6.32 -3.24
N ARG A 125 -21.55 5.87 -2.53
CA ARG A 125 -22.94 6.30 -2.79
C ARG A 125 -23.10 7.78 -2.46
N LEU A 126 -22.48 8.22 -1.36
CA LEU A 126 -22.51 9.63 -0.96
C LEU A 126 -21.72 10.51 -1.92
N PHE A 127 -20.63 9.99 -2.49
CA PHE A 127 -19.89 10.69 -3.54
C PHE A 127 -20.75 10.89 -4.79
N ASP A 128 -21.41 9.83 -5.27
CA ASP A 128 -22.19 9.87 -6.52
C ASP A 128 -23.44 10.76 -6.41
N ALA A 129 -23.96 10.99 -5.20
CA ALA A 129 -25.14 11.82 -4.95
C ALA A 129 -24.85 13.33 -4.83
N ARG A 130 -23.58 13.74 -4.94
CA ARG A 130 -23.14 15.12 -4.71
C ARG A 130 -22.68 15.79 -5.99
N ASP A 131 -23.03 17.06 -6.14
CA ASP A 131 -22.49 17.91 -7.20
C ASP A 131 -21.07 18.39 -6.87
N TYR A 132 -20.20 18.34 -7.87
CA TYR A 132 -18.82 18.82 -7.78
C TYR A 132 -18.53 19.87 -8.84
N PRO A 133 -17.53 20.75 -8.61
CA PRO A 133 -17.09 21.71 -9.62
C PRO A 133 -16.66 21.01 -10.91
N GLU A 134 -17.20 21.46 -12.06
CA GLU A 134 -16.95 20.87 -13.38
C GLU A 134 -15.48 21.03 -13.83
N ASP A 135 -14.77 22.01 -13.28
CA ASP A 135 -13.36 22.31 -13.56
C ASP A 135 -12.39 21.30 -12.92
N LEU A 136 -12.89 20.42 -12.04
CA LEU A 136 -12.08 19.44 -11.33
C LEU A 136 -12.32 18.01 -11.82
N PRO A 137 -11.26 17.24 -12.13
CA PRO A 137 -11.43 15.85 -12.56
C PRO A 137 -12.11 14.98 -11.51
N LEU A 138 -13.24 14.34 -11.86
CA LEU A 138 -13.97 13.42 -10.98
C LEU A 138 -13.10 12.30 -10.37
N PRO A 139 -12.16 11.66 -11.09
CA PRO A 139 -11.30 10.65 -10.48
C PRO A 139 -10.43 11.19 -9.34
N MET A 140 -9.96 12.44 -9.46
CA MET A 140 -9.19 13.12 -8.43
C MET A 140 -10.06 13.42 -7.20
N LEU A 141 -11.26 13.95 -7.44
CA LEU A 141 -12.22 14.23 -6.37
C LEU A 141 -12.64 12.97 -5.62
N LYS A 142 -12.92 11.88 -6.34
CA LYS A 142 -13.27 10.57 -5.76
C LYS A 142 -12.15 10.02 -4.89
N LYS A 143 -10.90 10.14 -5.36
CA LYS A 143 -9.72 9.75 -4.57
C LYS A 143 -9.58 10.61 -3.31
N ALA A 144 -9.73 11.92 -3.43
CA ALA A 144 -9.66 12.84 -2.29
C ALA A 144 -10.75 12.54 -1.25
N PHE A 145 -11.98 12.34 -1.71
CA PHE A 145 -13.14 12.02 -0.87
C PHE A 145 -12.94 10.73 -0.06
N ASN A 146 -12.53 9.65 -0.73
CA ASN A 146 -12.24 8.38 -0.07
C ASN A 146 -11.09 8.53 0.95
N ASN A 147 -10.04 9.27 0.61
CA ASN A 147 -8.95 9.55 1.53
C ASN A 147 -9.42 10.30 2.78
N GLN A 148 -10.32 11.28 2.64
CA GLN A 148 -10.92 11.97 3.78
C GLN A 148 -11.76 11.03 4.65
N TYR A 149 -12.57 10.16 4.04
CA TYR A 149 -13.37 9.17 4.78
C TYR A 149 -12.50 8.24 5.63
N TYR A 150 -11.45 7.65 5.06
CA TYR A 150 -10.57 6.76 5.82
C TYR A 150 -9.81 7.50 6.92
N GLN A 151 -9.34 8.73 6.65
CA GLN A 151 -8.69 9.53 7.68
C GLN A 151 -9.65 9.87 8.82
N MET A 152 -10.88 10.27 8.51
CA MET A 152 -11.92 10.55 9.50
C MET A 152 -12.26 9.29 10.31
N LYS A 153 -12.56 8.17 9.65
CA LYS A 153 -12.92 6.90 10.30
C LYS A 153 -11.85 6.43 11.30
N HIS A 154 -10.58 6.50 10.92
CA HIS A 154 -9.47 6.04 11.76
C HIS A 154 -9.03 7.07 12.81
N LYS A 155 -8.85 8.33 12.43
CA LYS A 155 -8.28 9.35 13.33
C LYS A 155 -9.31 9.94 14.28
N LYS A 156 -10.57 10.07 13.85
CA LYS A 156 -11.62 10.76 14.62
C LYS A 156 -12.52 9.78 15.38
N TYR A 157 -12.89 8.65 14.76
CA TYR A 157 -13.84 7.70 15.34
C TYR A 157 -13.21 6.37 15.80
N GLY A 158 -11.90 6.19 15.65
CA GLY A 158 -11.16 5.08 16.27
C GLY A 158 -11.53 3.67 15.78
N LEU A 159 -12.26 3.53 14.66
CA LEU A 159 -12.66 2.23 14.13
C LEU A 159 -11.50 1.61 13.32
N THR A 160 -10.87 0.59 13.88
CA THR A 160 -9.93 -0.30 13.20
C THR A 160 -10.65 -1.12 12.13
N LEU A 161 -9.98 -1.40 11.01
CA LEU A 161 -10.47 -2.35 10.01
C LEU A 161 -10.34 -3.75 10.62
N ASP A 162 -11.47 -4.41 10.89
CA ASP A 162 -11.51 -5.87 10.92
C ASP A 162 -11.44 -6.37 9.47
N VAL A 163 -10.25 -6.35 8.87
CA VAL A 163 -9.79 -7.25 7.78
C VAL A 163 -8.26 -7.26 7.74
#